data_AF-A0A512H8C5-F1
#
_entry.id   AF-A0A512H8C5-F1
#
_cell.length_a   1.000
_cell.length_b   1.000
_cell.length_c   1.000
_cell.angle_alpha   90.00
_cell.angle_beta   90.00
_cell.angle_gamma   90.00
#
_symmetry.space_group_name_H-M   'P 1'
#
loop_
_entity.id
_entity.type
_entity.pdbx_description
1 polymer ?
#
loop_
_entity_poly.entity_id
_entity_poly.type
_entity_poly.pdbx_seq_one_letter_code
_entity_poly.pdbx_strand_id
1 'polypeptide(L)'
;MEKYSSIDAGVIPVDIIRLYLGVDVLPGRVWASGKAHQHIAQKHEADYPIVFHSLKKVVEHPDYIGWDPGDEAGHRHENFYLIKAIFRDDLPEGIFMPSNASYVLIAIALAPDAKGRYRVKSGYRVTEAKIKNRLRTIPSRLHKIARS
;
A
#
# COMPACT_ATOMS: atom_id res chain seq x y z
N MET A 1 -11.81 22.83 10.44
CA MET A 1 -10.60 22.00 10.27
C MET A 1 -11.05 20.69 9.64
N GLU A 2 -10.60 20.35 8.42
CA GLU A 2 -11.04 19.09 7.79
C GLU A 2 -10.53 17.91 8.62
N LYS A 3 -11.45 17.03 9.04
CA LYS A 3 -11.17 15.84 9.87
C LYS A 3 -10.13 14.90 9.24
N TYR A 4 -9.98 14.95 7.91
CA TYR A 4 -9.07 14.11 7.14
C TYR A 4 -8.16 14.98 6.28
N SER A 5 -7.05 15.44 6.84
CA SER A 5 -6.02 16.18 6.07
C SER A 5 -5.25 15.23 5.15
N SER A 6 -4.60 15.79 4.12
CA SER A 6 -3.70 15.02 3.26
C SER A 6 -2.46 14.57 4.02
N ILE A 7 -2.02 13.34 3.77
CA ILE A 7 -0.88 12.72 4.46
C ILE A 7 0.23 12.49 3.44
N ASP A 8 1.45 12.89 3.79
CA ASP A 8 2.66 12.48 3.11
C ASP A 8 3.02 11.05 3.54
N ALA A 9 3.01 10.12 2.58
CA ALA A 9 3.26 8.71 2.78
C ALA A 9 4.71 8.31 2.45
N GLY A 10 5.61 9.25 2.17
CA GLY A 10 7.02 8.96 1.90
C GLY A 10 7.38 8.91 0.43
N VAL A 11 8.59 8.43 0.16
CA VAL A 11 9.16 8.36 -1.20
C VAL A 11 8.76 7.06 -1.88
N ILE A 12 8.38 7.13 -3.16
CA ILE A 12 8.05 5.94 -3.94
C ILE A 12 9.32 5.08 -4.16
N PRO A 13 9.27 3.75 -3.97
CA PRO A 13 10.44 2.90 -4.11
C PRO A 13 10.70 2.54 -5.59
N VAL A 14 11.25 3.50 -6.34
CA VAL A 14 11.46 3.40 -7.80
C VAL A 14 12.20 2.12 -8.20
N ASP A 15 13.30 1.79 -7.53
CA ASP A 15 14.13 0.64 -7.89
C ASP A 15 13.39 -0.69 -7.67
N ILE A 16 12.59 -0.78 -6.60
CA ILE A 16 11.75 -1.95 -6.32
C ILE A 16 10.68 -2.10 -7.39
N ILE A 17 10.03 -1.00 -7.78
CA ILE A 17 9.00 -1.01 -8.83
C ILE A 17 9.59 -1.45 -10.16
N ARG A 18 10.71 -0.85 -10.58
CA ARG A 18 11.41 -1.23 -11.81
C ARG A 18 11.80 -2.71 -11.80
N LEU A 19 12.43 -3.17 -10.71
CA LEU A 19 12.94 -4.52 -10.61
C LEU A 19 11.84 -5.58 -10.66
N TYR A 20 10.73 -5.37 -9.93
CA TYR A 20 9.71 -6.41 -9.76
C TYR A 20 8.51 -6.28 -10.68
N LEU A 21 8.16 -5.06 -11.09
CA LEU A 21 7.01 -4.81 -11.97
C LEU A 21 7.41 -4.53 -13.42
N GLY A 22 8.70 -4.32 -13.69
CA GLY A 22 9.21 -4.10 -15.05
C GLY A 22 8.77 -2.78 -15.68
N VAL A 23 8.41 -1.79 -14.86
CA VAL A 23 7.96 -0.46 -15.33
C VAL A 23 8.83 0.64 -14.77
N ASP A 24 9.10 1.64 -15.60
CA ASP A 24 9.79 2.85 -15.18
C ASP A 24 8.82 3.85 -14.57
N VAL A 25 9.14 4.30 -13.37
CA VAL A 25 8.42 5.37 -12.67
C VAL A 25 9.38 6.49 -12.33
N LEU A 26 8.89 7.73 -12.38
CA LEU A 26 9.68 8.89 -12.00
C LEU A 26 9.84 8.93 -10.47
N PRO A 27 11.00 9.38 -9.95
CA PRO A 27 11.13 9.67 -8.53
C PRO A 27 10.06 10.66 -8.06
N GLY A 28 9.47 10.40 -6.90
CA GLY A 28 8.40 11.25 -6.37
C GLY A 28 7.94 10.82 -4.98
N ARG A 29 7.03 11.62 -4.41
CA ARG A 29 6.42 11.34 -3.10
C ARG A 29 5.01 10.78 -3.27
N VAL A 30 4.65 9.87 -2.38
CA VAL A 30 3.31 9.28 -2.29
C VAL A 30 2.48 10.10 -1.32
N TRP A 31 1.24 10.41 -1.68
CA TRP A 31 0.31 11.18 -0.87
C TRP A 31 -1.05 10.51 -0.78
N ALA A 32 -1.58 10.40 0.43
CA ALA A 32 -3.00 10.17 0.64
C ALA A 32 -3.72 11.52 0.66
N SER A 33 -4.65 11.76 -0.27
CA SER A 33 -5.49 12.95 -0.23
C SER A 33 -6.48 12.86 0.95
N GLY A 34 -7.08 13.99 1.36
CA GLY A 34 -8.15 13.96 2.37
C GLY A 34 -9.30 13.03 2.00
N LYS A 35 -9.64 12.93 0.71
CA LYS A 35 -10.62 11.97 0.18
C LYS A 35 -10.16 10.50 0.32
N ALA A 36 -8.91 10.19 -0.01
CA ALA A 36 -8.37 8.84 0.15
C ALA A 36 -8.28 8.45 1.63
N HIS A 37 -7.85 9.40 2.47
CA HIS A 37 -7.80 9.27 3.91
C HIS A 37 -9.21 8.97 4.48
N GLN A 38 -10.21 9.77 4.12
CA GLN A 38 -11.60 9.53 4.49
C GLN A 38 -12.11 8.18 3.98
N HIS A 39 -11.80 7.82 2.74
CA HIS A 39 -12.23 6.56 2.15
C HIS A 39 -11.71 5.35 2.94
N ILE A 40 -10.44 5.34 3.32
CA ILE A 40 -9.85 4.30 4.17
C ILE A 40 -10.55 4.26 5.52
N ALA A 41 -10.73 5.43 6.16
CA ALA A 41 -11.38 5.52 7.46
C ALA A 41 -12.83 5.00 7.46
N GLN A 42 -13.56 5.18 6.37
CA GLN A 42 -14.96 4.77 6.26
C GLN A 42 -15.15 3.33 5.78
N LYS A 43 -14.39 2.89 4.76
CA LYS A 43 -14.53 1.52 4.22
C LYS A 43 -13.81 0.47 5.05
N HIS A 44 -12.79 0.86 5.78
CA HIS A 44 -11.92 -0.04 6.54
C HIS A 44 -11.72 0.50 7.96
N GLU A 45 -12.81 0.91 8.62
CA GLU A 45 -12.78 1.56 9.94
C GLU A 45 -11.97 0.77 10.98
N ALA A 46 -12.17 -0.55 11.06
CA ALA A 46 -11.43 -1.41 11.98
C ALA A 46 -9.93 -1.53 11.69
N ASP A 47 -9.52 -1.31 10.43
CA ASP A 47 -8.11 -1.38 10.01
C ASP A 47 -7.43 -0.02 10.04
N TYR A 48 -8.22 1.05 9.98
CA TYR A 48 -7.76 2.41 9.76
C TYR A 48 -6.65 2.86 10.72
N PRO A 49 -6.72 2.62 12.05
CA PRO A 49 -5.64 3.01 12.95
C PRO A 49 -4.28 2.39 12.59
N ILE A 50 -4.28 1.10 12.24
CA ILE A 50 -3.08 0.34 11.85
C ILE A 50 -2.58 0.83 10.49
N VAL A 51 -3.48 0.95 9.50
CA VAL A 51 -3.15 1.40 8.15
C VAL A 51 -2.57 2.80 8.16
N PHE A 52 -3.19 3.72 8.89
CA PHE A 52 -2.76 5.12 8.99
C PHE A 52 -1.37 5.24 9.60
N HIS A 53 -1.11 4.57 10.74
CA HIS A 53 0.21 4.58 11.37
C HIS A 53 1.30 3.93 10.51
N SER A 54 0.92 2.89 9.77
CA SER A 54 1.87 2.11 8.98
C SER A 54 2.11 2.66 7.58
N LEU A 55 1.33 3.66 7.15
CA LEU A 55 1.28 4.11 5.76
C LEU A 55 2.66 4.41 5.19
N LYS A 56 3.42 5.26 5.87
CA LYS A 56 4.77 5.64 5.44
C LYS A 56 5.73 4.44 5.42
N LYS A 57 5.65 3.60 6.44
CA LYS A 57 6.48 2.39 6.57
C LYS A 57 6.23 1.41 5.43
N VAL A 58 4.96 1.25 5.01
CA VAL A 58 4.58 0.36 3.90
C VAL A 58 5.11 0.88 2.56
N VAL A 59 5.09 2.20 2.37
CA VAL A 59 5.57 2.83 1.14
C VAL A 59 7.10 2.75 1.03
N GLU A 60 7.82 3.11 2.09
CA GLU A 60 9.29 3.22 2.05
C GLU A 60 9.99 1.87 2.23
N HIS A 61 9.37 0.93 2.96
CA HIS A 61 9.97 -0.37 3.27
C HIS A 61 9.01 -1.54 3.06
N PRO A 62 8.45 -1.73 1.85
CA PRO A 62 7.55 -2.84 1.56
C PRO A 62 8.27 -4.19 1.67
N ASP A 63 7.54 -5.22 2.11
CA ASP A 63 7.99 -6.62 2.06
C ASP A 63 7.52 -7.32 0.78
N TYR A 64 6.45 -6.81 0.15
CA TYR A 64 5.92 -7.31 -1.10
C TYR A 64 5.44 -6.17 -2.01
N ILE A 65 5.45 -6.42 -3.31
CA ILE A 65 4.97 -5.52 -4.35
C ILE A 65 4.18 -6.29 -5.39
N GLY A 66 3.10 -5.72 -5.90
CA GLY A 66 2.27 -6.39 -6.90
C GLY A 66 1.42 -5.47 -7.75
N TRP A 67 0.91 -6.01 -8.85
CA TRP A 67 -0.06 -5.33 -9.70
C TRP A 67 -1.46 -5.45 -9.10
N ASP A 68 -2.15 -4.32 -8.95
CA ASP A 68 -3.57 -4.34 -8.62
C ASP A 68 -4.30 -5.14 -9.72
N PRO A 69 -5.09 -6.16 -9.38
CA PRO A 69 -5.72 -7.04 -10.36
C PRO A 69 -6.61 -6.36 -11.41
N GLY A 70 -6.86 -5.05 -11.30
CA GLY A 70 -7.80 -4.30 -12.13
C GLY A 70 -9.25 -4.51 -11.66
N ASP A 71 -10.17 -3.78 -12.27
CA ASP A 71 -11.60 -4.06 -12.19
C ASP A 71 -12.01 -5.14 -13.22
N GLU A 72 -13.27 -5.58 -13.14
CA GLU A 72 -13.85 -6.61 -14.03
C GLU A 72 -13.80 -6.23 -15.52
N ALA A 73 -13.60 -4.95 -15.84
CA ALA A 73 -13.47 -4.43 -17.20
C ALA A 73 -12.09 -4.64 -17.83
N GLY A 74 -11.13 -5.21 -17.10
CA GLY A 74 -9.82 -5.55 -17.65
C GLY A 74 -8.89 -4.35 -17.85
N HIS A 75 -9.12 -3.23 -17.14
CA HIS A 75 -8.16 -2.14 -17.05
C HIS A 75 -6.89 -2.65 -16.35
N ARG A 76 -5.92 -3.10 -17.13
CA ARG A 76 -4.66 -3.61 -16.61
C ARG A 76 -3.74 -2.44 -16.27
N HIS A 77 -3.18 -2.45 -15.06
CA HIS A 77 -1.96 -1.72 -14.64
C HIS A 77 -2.08 -0.21 -14.37
N GLU A 78 -3.24 0.33 -14.01
CA GLU A 78 -3.30 1.74 -13.55
C GLU A 78 -2.79 1.93 -12.11
N ASN A 79 -2.78 0.86 -11.32
CA ASN A 79 -2.33 0.87 -9.93
C ASN A 79 -1.42 -0.33 -9.65
N PHE A 80 -0.52 -0.12 -8.70
CA PHE A 80 0.21 -1.20 -8.03
C PHE A 80 -0.11 -1.16 -6.54
N TYR A 81 0.30 -2.18 -5.80
CA TYR A 81 0.19 -2.17 -4.36
C TYR A 81 1.46 -2.66 -3.69
N LEU A 82 1.67 -2.13 -2.49
CA LEU A 82 2.75 -2.46 -1.59
C LEU A 82 2.15 -3.15 -0.36
N ILE A 83 2.85 -4.16 0.16
CA ILE A 83 2.44 -4.84 1.38
C ILE A 83 3.59 -4.87 2.35
N LYS A 84 3.31 -4.60 3.63
CA LYS A 84 4.27 -4.75 4.72
C LYS A 84 3.70 -5.58 5.87
N ALA A 85 4.53 -6.43 6.45
CA ALA A 85 4.25 -7.01 7.77
C ALA A 85 4.46 -5.93 8.85
N ILE A 86 3.43 -5.71 9.65
CA ILE A 86 3.40 -4.77 10.78
C ILE A 86 3.28 -5.59 12.05
N PHE A 87 4.27 -5.46 12.91
CA PHE A 87 4.32 -6.15 14.19
C PHE A 87 3.72 -5.28 15.29
N ARG A 88 3.36 -5.88 16.43
CA ARG A 88 2.77 -5.16 17.55
C ARG A 88 3.64 -3.96 17.98
N ASP A 89 4.94 -4.17 18.02
CA ASP A 89 5.93 -3.19 18.46
C ASP A 89 6.12 -2.03 17.45
N ASP A 90 5.53 -2.15 16.26
CA ASP A 90 5.52 -1.07 15.26
C ASP A 90 4.39 -0.05 15.51
N LEU A 91 3.48 -0.34 16.44
CA LEU A 91 2.28 0.44 16.68
C LEU A 91 2.32 1.11 18.07
N PRO A 92 1.79 2.33 18.21
CA PRO A 92 1.62 2.95 19.51
C PRO A 92 0.73 2.13 20.45
N GLU A 93 0.90 2.39 21.75
CA GLU A 93 -0.05 1.94 22.76
C GLU A 93 -1.48 2.40 22.42
N GLY A 94 -2.47 1.57 22.76
CA GLY A 94 -3.89 1.86 22.51
C GLY A 94 -4.43 1.47 21.12
N ILE A 95 -3.58 1.22 20.12
CA ILE A 95 -4.05 0.62 18.86
C ILE A 95 -4.25 -0.87 19.09
N PHE A 96 -5.47 -1.41 18.90
CA PHE A 96 -5.71 -2.85 18.99
C PHE A 96 -5.28 -3.55 17.70
N MET A 97 -4.54 -4.66 17.82
CA MET A 97 -4.23 -5.54 16.70
C MET A 97 -4.56 -6.98 17.13
N PRO A 98 -5.36 -7.73 16.35
CA PRO A 98 -5.87 -9.03 16.78
C PRO A 98 -4.80 -10.13 16.85
N SER A 99 -3.59 -9.87 16.37
CA SER A 99 -2.48 -10.80 16.28
C SER A 99 -1.15 -10.05 16.48
N ASN A 100 -0.06 -10.77 16.76
CA ASN A 100 1.28 -10.18 16.92
C ASN A 100 1.84 -9.58 15.62
N ALA A 101 1.30 -9.98 14.47
CA ALA A 101 1.61 -9.40 13.18
C ALA A 101 0.33 -9.28 12.34
N SER A 102 0.21 -8.20 11.59
CA SER A 102 -0.78 -8.02 10.51
C SER A 102 -0.06 -7.59 9.24
N TYR A 103 -0.65 -7.85 8.07
CA TYR A 103 -0.12 -7.32 6.82
C TYR A 103 -0.96 -6.13 6.38
N VAL A 104 -0.33 -4.99 6.13
CA VAL A 104 -0.99 -3.80 5.60
C VAL A 104 -0.69 -3.70 4.13
N LEU A 105 -1.73 -3.57 3.32
CA LEU A 105 -1.67 -3.32 1.89
C LEU A 105 -2.02 -1.86 1.61
N ILE A 106 -1.22 -1.19 0.79
CA ILE A 106 -1.48 0.16 0.27
C ILE A 106 -1.47 0.11 -1.26
N ALA A 107 -2.58 0.50 -1.90
CA ALA A 107 -2.68 0.63 -3.35
C ALA A 107 -2.34 2.05 -3.78
N ILE A 108 -1.54 2.19 -4.84
CA ILE A 108 -0.98 3.45 -5.33
C ILE A 108 -1.19 3.53 -6.84
N ALA A 109 -1.67 4.68 -7.31
CA ALA A 109 -1.75 4.95 -8.74
C ALA A 109 -0.35 5.00 -9.36
N LEU A 110 -0.19 4.36 -10.52
CA LEU A 110 1.07 4.33 -11.26
C LEU A 110 1.41 5.69 -11.88
N ALA A 111 0.40 6.46 -12.28
CA ALA A 111 0.60 7.79 -12.83
C ALA A 111 0.72 8.84 -11.69
N PRO A 112 1.75 9.69 -11.70
CA PRO A 112 1.80 10.84 -10.80
C PRO A 112 0.74 11.88 -11.18
N ASP A 113 0.31 12.69 -10.22
CA ASP A 113 -0.55 13.86 -10.48
C ASP A 113 0.21 14.99 -11.18
N ALA A 114 -0.50 16.07 -11.54
CA ALA A 114 0.09 17.25 -12.19
C ALA A 114 1.21 17.95 -11.37
N LYS A 115 1.41 17.57 -10.10
CA LYS A 115 2.51 18.06 -9.25
C LYS A 115 3.62 17.03 -9.06
N GLY A 116 3.63 15.94 -9.83
CA GLY A 116 4.62 14.86 -9.73
C GLY A 116 4.42 13.94 -8.52
N ARG A 117 3.23 13.93 -7.89
CA ARG A 117 2.95 13.12 -6.70
C ARG A 117 2.16 11.88 -7.03
N TYR A 118 2.58 10.75 -6.48
CA TYR A 118 1.84 9.49 -6.55
C TYR A 118 0.72 9.48 -5.53
N ARG A 119 -0.40 8.82 -5.84
CA ARG A 119 -1.61 8.88 -5.01
C ARG A 119 -1.97 7.54 -4.42
N VAL A 120 -2.17 7.53 -3.11
CA VAL A 120 -2.82 6.41 -2.42
C VAL A 120 -4.27 6.31 -2.90
N LYS A 121 -4.68 5.12 -3.32
CA LYS A 121 -6.02 4.81 -3.80
C LYS A 121 -6.85 4.07 -2.77
N SER A 122 -6.23 3.15 -2.04
CA SER A 122 -6.84 2.42 -0.93
C SER A 122 -5.77 1.89 0.02
N GLY A 123 -6.19 1.48 1.21
CA GLY A 123 -5.33 0.83 2.19
C GLY A 123 -6.17 0.02 3.18
N TYR A 124 -5.74 -1.20 3.49
CA TYR A 124 -6.46 -2.12 4.37
C TYR A 124 -5.56 -3.28 4.82
N ARG A 125 -5.99 -4.04 5.83
CA ARG A 125 -5.26 -5.25 6.24
C ARG A 125 -5.57 -6.43 5.34
N VAL A 126 -4.57 -7.26 5.10
CA VAL A 126 -4.71 -8.54 4.39
C VAL A 126 -4.22 -9.67 5.26
N THR A 127 -4.80 -10.85 5.06
CA THR A 127 -4.38 -12.06 5.77
C THR A 127 -3.15 -12.68 5.11
N GLU A 128 -2.35 -13.41 5.89
CA GLU A 128 -1.23 -14.18 5.35
C GLU A 128 -1.69 -15.19 4.28
N ALA A 129 -2.86 -15.82 4.49
CA ALA A 129 -3.47 -16.72 3.52
C ALA A 129 -3.72 -16.01 2.17
N LYS A 130 -4.21 -14.76 2.19
CA LYS A 130 -4.41 -13.97 0.97
C LYS A 130 -3.09 -13.64 0.26
N ILE A 131 -2.03 -13.38 1.01
CA ILE A 131 -0.67 -13.19 0.45
C ILE A 131 -0.16 -14.47 -0.19
N LYS A 132 -0.22 -15.60 0.54
CA LYS A 132 0.18 -16.92 0.02
C LYS A 132 -0.57 -17.30 -1.25
N ASN A 133 -1.88 -17.02 -1.31
CA ASN A 133 -2.69 -17.26 -2.50
C ASN A 133 -2.24 -16.39 -3.69
N ARG A 134 -1.98 -15.09 -3.46
CA ARG A 134 -1.51 -14.17 -4.50
C ARG A 134 -0.13 -14.54 -5.04
N LEU A 135 0.76 -15.06 -4.20
CA LEU A 135 2.07 -15.57 -4.62
C LEU A 135 1.98 -16.82 -5.51
N ARG A 136 0.89 -17.60 -5.38
CA ARG A 136 0.69 -18.87 -6.12
C ARG A 136 -0.05 -18.71 -7.45
N THR A 137 -0.77 -17.61 -7.66
CA THR A 137 -1.51 -17.40 -8.91
C THR A 137 -0.50 -17.18 -10.05
N ILE A 138 -0.62 -17.83 -11.20
CA ILE A 138 0.28 -17.60 -12.35
C ILE A 138 -0.47 -16.80 -13.43
N PRO A 139 0.14 -15.76 -14.02
CA PRO A 139 1.41 -15.15 -13.61
C PRO A 139 1.26 -14.42 -12.27
N SER A 140 2.22 -14.56 -11.35
CA SER A 140 2.09 -14.02 -9.99
C SER A 140 2.03 -12.51 -10.03
N ARG A 141 0.86 -11.97 -9.64
CA ARG A 141 0.64 -10.53 -9.51
C ARG A 141 1.25 -9.95 -8.22
N LEU A 142 2.05 -10.73 -7.49
CA LEU A 142 2.69 -10.37 -6.23
C LEU A 142 4.09 -10.96 -6.17
N HIS A 143 5.05 -10.14 -5.78
CA HIS A 143 6.44 -10.51 -5.60
C HIS A 143 6.85 -10.25 -4.16
N LYS A 144 7.61 -11.17 -3.57
CA LYS A 144 8.30 -10.95 -2.31
C LYS A 144 9.60 -10.20 -2.60
N ILE A 145 9.82 -9.11 -1.90
CA ILE A 145 11.03 -8.30 -2.06
C ILE A 145 12.16 -9.01 -1.32
N ALA A 146 13.26 -9.26 -2.03
CA ALA A 146 14.46 -9.79 -1.41
C ALA A 146 15.06 -8.71 -0.51
N ARG A 147 15.32 -9.04 0.76
CA ARG A 147 16.07 -8.15 1.64
C ARG A 147 17.54 -8.31 1.28
N SER A 148 18.16 -7.21 0.84
CA SER A 148 19.61 -7.06 0.69
C SER A 148 20.29 -6.99 2.06
#